data_AF-A0A4R7F1N2-F1
#
_entry.id   AF-A0A4R7F1N2-F1
#
_cell.length_a   1.000
_cell.length_b   1.000
_cell.length_c   1.000
_cell.angle_alpha   90.00
_cell.angle_beta   90.00
_cell.angle_gamma   90.00
#
_symmetry.space_group_name_H-M   'P 1'
#
loop_
_entity.id
_entity.type
_entity.pdbx_description
1 polymer ?
#
loop_
_entity_poly.entity_id
_entity_poly.type
_entity_poly.pdbx_seq_one_letter_code
_entity_poly.pdbx_strand_id
1 'polypeptide(L)'
;MDIQSLIHHNLDELMYLADKKQILNTKLVVEIGAYVGAAVLRGRYAGKKEVSQEEINGVFGIIGDFCKMSFGRSYTKVHFKKMCNLALELLQKPTFDSDVEEFINSIRN
;
A
#
# COMPACT_ATOMS: atom_id res chain seq x y z
N MET A 1 -5.30 11.78 -13.80
CA MET A 1 -4.54 11.57 -12.55
C MET A 1 -3.47 10.54 -12.83
N ASP A 2 -2.20 10.85 -12.54
CA ASP A 2 -1.11 9.88 -12.71
C ASP A 2 -1.11 8.83 -11.58
N ILE A 3 -0.32 7.77 -11.76
CA ILE A 3 -0.27 6.67 -10.78
C ILE A 3 0.29 7.10 -9.42
N GLN A 4 1.22 8.05 -9.41
CA GLN A 4 1.83 8.54 -8.18
C GLN A 4 0.81 9.30 -7.34
N SER A 5 0.02 10.15 -7.98
CA SER A 5 -1.09 10.90 -7.40
C SER A 5 -2.16 9.96 -6.87
N LEU A 6 -2.49 8.89 -7.61
CA LEU A 6 -3.44 7.86 -7.15
C LEU A 6 -2.92 7.13 -5.89
N ILE A 7 -1.65 6.71 -5.91
CA ILE A 7 -1.01 6.06 -4.76
C ILE A 7 -1.03 7.00 -3.55
N HIS A 8 -0.57 8.23 -3.72
CA HIS A 8 -0.54 9.23 -2.65
C HIS A 8 -1.92 9.49 -2.09
N HIS A 9 -2.93 9.67 -2.94
CA HIS A 9 -4.31 9.90 -2.50
C HIS A 9 -4.84 8.73 -1.65
N ASN A 10 -4.65 7.49 -2.10
CA ASN A 10 -5.12 6.31 -1.38
C ASN A 10 -4.37 6.12 -0.04
N LEU A 11 -3.06 6.35 -0.02
CA LEU A 11 -2.27 6.27 1.21
C LEU A 11 -2.70 7.36 2.20
N ASP A 12 -2.84 8.60 1.73
CA ASP A 12 -3.23 9.74 2.55
C ASP A 12 -4.64 9.55 3.15
N GLU A 13 -5.62 9.13 2.34
CA GLU A 13 -6.99 8.86 2.82
C GLU A 13 -7.00 7.78 3.91
N LEU A 14 -6.34 6.64 3.68
CA LEU A 14 -6.33 5.53 4.63
C LEU A 14 -5.57 5.86 5.91
N MET A 15 -4.43 6.56 5.80
CA MET A 15 -3.66 6.99 6.97
C MET A 15 -4.43 8.04 7.76
N TYR A 16 -5.08 9.01 7.09
CA TYR A 16 -5.92 10.01 7.75
C TYR A 16 -7.09 9.38 8.52
N LEU A 17 -7.78 8.40 7.92
CA LEU A 17 -8.86 7.66 8.59
C LEU A 17 -8.35 6.88 9.82
N ALA A 18 -7.20 6.22 9.68
CA ALA A 18 -6.57 5.50 10.79
C ALA A 18 -6.10 6.45 11.91
N ASP A 19 -5.58 7.63 11.57
CA ASP A 19 -5.16 8.66 12.54
C ASP A 19 -6.35 9.22 13.31
N LYS A 20 -7.45 9.52 12.60
CA LYS A 20 -8.70 10.00 13.21
C LYS A 20 -9.26 9.02 14.26
N LYS A 21 -8.97 7.73 14.11
CA LYS A 21 -9.32 6.66 15.05
C LYS A 21 -8.26 6.36 16.10
N GLN A 22 -7.12 7.02 16.05
CA GLN A 22 -5.96 6.80 16.92
C GLN A 22 -5.42 5.35 16.90
N ILE A 23 -5.63 4.64 15.80
CA ILE A 23 -5.10 3.28 15.58
C ILE A 23 -3.84 3.29 14.73
N LEU A 24 -3.46 4.45 14.19
CA LEU A 24 -2.32 4.62 13.30
C LEU A 24 -1.01 4.32 14.03
N ASN A 25 -0.31 3.30 13.56
CA ASN A 25 1.00 2.88 14.05
C ASN A 25 1.83 2.31 12.90
N THR A 26 3.12 2.07 13.14
CA THR A 26 4.04 1.64 12.07
C THR A 26 3.66 0.29 11.45
N LYS A 27 3.01 -0.61 12.19
CA LYS A 27 2.50 -1.87 11.63
C LYS A 27 1.36 -1.58 10.66
N LEU A 28 0.40 -0.75 11.04
CA LEU A 28 -0.72 -0.39 10.18
C LEU A 28 -0.27 0.38 8.93
N VAL A 29 0.76 1.22 9.04
CA VAL A 29 1.38 1.91 7.89
C VAL A 29 1.95 0.91 6.88
N VAL A 30 2.64 -0.12 7.38
CA VAL A 30 3.17 -1.20 6.53
C VAL A 30 2.04 -1.98 5.85
N GLU A 31 0.96 -2.26 6.57
CA GLU A 31 -0.22 -2.94 6.03
C GLU A 31 -0.92 -2.07 4.96
N ILE A 32 -1.23 -0.80 5.26
CA ILE A 32 -1.81 0.15 4.31
C ILE A 32 -0.96 0.22 3.04
N GLY A 33 0.36 0.42 3.19
CA GLY A 33 1.27 0.47 2.04
C GLY A 33 1.26 -0.81 1.22
N ALA A 34 1.17 -1.98 1.87
CA ALA A 34 1.13 -3.26 1.19
C ALA A 34 -0.18 -3.48 0.41
N TYR A 35 -1.34 -3.18 1.02
CA TYR A 35 -2.63 -3.30 0.37
C TYR A 35 -2.77 -2.34 -0.82
N VAL A 36 -2.35 -1.08 -0.67
CA VAL A 36 -2.35 -0.10 -1.76
C VAL A 36 -1.41 -0.55 -2.89
N GLY A 37 -0.19 -1.00 -2.55
CA GLY A 37 0.76 -1.51 -3.54
C GLY A 37 0.22 -2.70 -4.32
N ALA A 38 -0.33 -3.70 -3.63
CA ALA A 38 -0.93 -4.87 -4.26
C ALA A 38 -2.13 -4.51 -5.16
N ALA A 39 -3.02 -3.62 -4.70
CA ALA A 39 -4.18 -3.18 -5.48
C ALA A 39 -3.77 -2.46 -6.77
N VAL A 40 -2.78 -1.57 -6.69
CA VAL A 40 -2.26 -0.83 -7.85
C VAL A 40 -1.61 -1.78 -8.86
N LEU A 41 -0.82 -2.75 -8.40
CA LEU A 41 -0.16 -3.73 -9.27
C LEU A 41 -1.17 -4.68 -9.92
N ARG A 42 -2.21 -5.13 -9.19
CA ARG A 42 -3.31 -5.92 -9.78
C ARG A 42 -4.09 -5.13 -10.81
N GLY A 43 -4.37 -3.84 -10.54
CA GLY A 43 -5.01 -2.94 -11.51
C GLY A 43 -4.18 -2.81 -12.81
N ARG A 44 -2.85 -2.70 -12.68
CA ARG A 44 -1.96 -2.71 -13.86
C ARG A 44 -1.99 -4.04 -14.61
N TYR A 45 -1.90 -5.16 -13.90
CA TYR A 45 -1.97 -6.49 -14.51
C TYR A 45 -3.31 -6.72 -15.23
N ALA A 46 -4.43 -6.26 -14.67
CA ALA A 46 -5.73 -6.38 -15.30
C ALA A 46 -5.78 -5.69 -16.68
N GLY A 47 -5.17 -4.49 -16.79
CA GLY A 47 -5.14 -3.69 -18.02
C GLY A 47 -4.08 -4.11 -19.04
N LYS A 48 -2.88 -4.52 -18.59
CA LYS A 48 -1.73 -4.82 -19.47
C LYS A 48 -1.44 -6.32 -19.65
N LYS A 49 -1.99 -7.18 -18.79
CA LYS A 49 -1.67 -8.62 -18.68
C LYS A 49 -0.22 -8.94 -18.32
N GLU A 50 0.58 -7.93 -18.00
CA GLU A 50 1.94 -8.05 -17.50
C GLU A 50 2.24 -6.89 -16.55
N VAL A 51 3.18 -7.11 -15.63
CA VAL A 51 3.76 -6.07 -14.78
C VAL A 51 5.25 -6.35 -14.69
N SER A 52 6.07 -5.40 -15.14
CA SER A 52 7.53 -5.59 -15.11
C SER A 52 8.09 -5.38 -13.70
N GLN A 53 9.29 -5.93 -13.45
CA GLN A 53 10.00 -5.68 -12.18
C GLN A 53 10.27 -4.18 -11.96
N GLU A 54 10.49 -3.42 -13.03
CA GLU A 54 10.68 -1.97 -12.97
C GLU A 54 9.39 -1.26 -12.51
N GLU A 55 8.22 -1.68 -13.01
CA GLU A 55 6.93 -1.15 -12.54
C GLU A 55 6.67 -1.52 -11.08
N ILE A 56 6.99 -2.75 -10.66
CA ILE A 56 6.89 -3.17 -9.25
C ILE A 56 7.77 -2.29 -8.36
N ASN A 57 9.04 -2.13 -8.75
CA ASN A 57 10.00 -1.32 -8.00
C ASN A 57 9.57 0.16 -7.96
N GLY A 58 9.01 0.69 -9.04
CA GLY A 58 8.48 2.05 -9.11
C GLY A 58 7.30 2.26 -8.15
N VAL A 59 6.32 1.35 -8.15
CA VAL A 59 5.18 1.42 -7.22
C VAL A 59 5.65 1.34 -5.78
N PHE A 60 6.53 0.40 -5.44
CA PHE A 60 7.05 0.29 -4.08
C PHE A 60 7.90 1.49 -3.68
N GLY A 61 8.71 2.04 -4.60
CA GLY A 61 9.47 3.26 -4.35
C GLY A 61 8.58 4.43 -3.94
N ILE A 62 7.52 4.69 -4.70
CA ILE A 62 6.55 5.76 -4.41
C ILE A 62 5.92 5.57 -3.02
N ILE A 63 5.45 4.36 -2.71
CA ILE A 63 4.82 4.06 -1.41
C ILE A 63 5.83 4.19 -0.27
N GLY A 64 7.05 3.69 -0.47
CA GLY A 64 8.13 3.75 0.52
C GLY A 64 8.55 5.18 0.83
N ASP A 65 8.68 6.03 -0.19
CA ASP A 65 9.00 7.44 -0.04
C ASP A 65 7.90 8.18 0.70
N PHE A 66 6.63 7.93 0.34
CA PHE A 66 5.48 8.49 1.07
C PHE A 66 5.49 8.08 2.55
N CYS A 67 5.61 6.78 2.84
CA CYS A 67 5.70 6.28 4.21
C CYS A 67 6.88 6.89 4.98
N LYS A 68 8.02 7.09 4.31
CA LYS A 68 9.21 7.68 4.91
C LYS A 68 9.03 9.16 5.22
N MET A 69 8.37 9.91 4.35
CA MET A 69 8.03 11.31 4.57
C MET A 69 7.06 11.48 5.74
N SER A 70 6.01 10.64 5.81
CA SER A 70 4.97 10.75 6.83
C SER A 70 5.43 10.27 8.22
N PHE A 71 6.26 9.22 8.30
CA PHE A 71 6.65 8.59 9.57
C PHE A 71 8.12 8.80 9.97
N GLY A 72 8.90 9.49 9.13
CA GLY A 72 10.27 9.90 9.44
C GLY A 72 11.15 8.76 9.95
N ARG A 73 11.69 8.91 11.17
CA ARG A 73 12.61 7.92 11.76
C ARG A 73 11.93 6.60 12.15
N SER A 74 10.63 6.59 12.37
CA SER A 74 9.87 5.40 12.76
C SER A 74 9.71 4.41 11.60
N TYR A 75 9.68 4.91 10.35
CA TYR A 75 9.69 4.07 9.16
C TYR A 75 11.13 3.79 8.70
N THR A 76 11.50 2.52 8.70
CA THR A 76 12.88 2.05 8.46
C THR A 76 12.93 1.13 7.25
N LYS A 77 14.13 0.78 6.81
CA LYS A 77 14.33 -0.22 5.75
C LYS A 77 13.68 -1.57 6.06
N VAL A 78 13.58 -1.93 7.35
CA VAL A 78 12.91 -3.17 7.77
C VAL A 78 11.41 -3.08 7.52
N HIS A 79 10.78 -1.94 7.84
CA HIS A 79 9.37 -1.69 7.57
C HIS A 79 9.09 -1.69 6.06
N PHE A 80 9.95 -1.04 5.28
CA PHE A 80 9.86 -1.07 3.82
C PHE A 80 9.92 -2.49 3.24
N LYS A 81 10.91 -3.29 3.67
CA LYS A 81 11.03 -4.68 3.22
C LYS A 81 9.81 -5.52 3.59
N LYS A 82 9.27 -5.35 4.79
CA LYS A 82 8.05 -6.03 5.24
C LYS A 82 6.85 -5.65 4.36
N MET A 83 6.70 -4.37 4.05
CA MET A 83 5.64 -3.86 3.18
C MET A 83 5.73 -4.50 1.78
N CYS A 84 6.91 -4.49 1.17
CA CYS A 84 7.10 -5.08 -0.17
C CYS A 84 6.77 -6.58 -0.17
N ASN A 85 7.26 -7.33 0.82
CA ASN A 85 6.98 -8.76 0.91
C ASN A 85 5.47 -9.03 1.07
N LEU A 86 4.81 -8.31 1.99
CA LEU A 86 3.37 -8.45 2.21
C LEU A 86 2.57 -8.10 0.95
N ALA A 87 2.95 -7.04 0.22
CA ALA A 87 2.28 -6.68 -1.02
C ALA A 87 2.38 -7.78 -2.08
N LEU A 88 3.56 -8.40 -2.22
CA LEU A 88 3.76 -9.51 -3.15
C LEU A 88 2.98 -10.76 -2.75
N GLU A 89 2.88 -11.06 -1.45
CA GLU A 89 2.04 -12.14 -0.92
C GLU A 89 0.56 -11.88 -1.22
N LEU A 90 0.06 -10.67 -0.92
CA LEU A 90 -1.32 -10.25 -1.18
C LEU A 90 -1.67 -10.32 -2.69
N LEU A 91 -0.73 -9.97 -3.56
CA LEU A 91 -0.93 -10.03 -5.02
C LEU A 91 -1.18 -11.46 -5.52
N GLN A 92 -0.67 -12.47 -4.83
CA GLN A 92 -0.86 -13.88 -5.19
C GLN A 92 -2.17 -14.47 -4.63
N LYS A 93 -2.81 -13.78 -3.68
CA LYS A 93 -4.05 -14.30 -3.06
C LYS A 93 -5.23 -14.22 -4.03
N PRO A 94 -5.98 -15.32 -4.22
CA PRO A 94 -7.23 -15.29 -4.98
C PRO A 94 -8.30 -14.42 -4.32
N THR A 95 -8.32 -14.34 -2.99
CA THR A 95 -9.32 -13.61 -2.19
C THR A 95 -9.03 -12.13 -2.03
N PHE A 96 -7.96 -11.62 -2.64
CA PHE A 96 -7.48 -10.26 -2.39
C PHE A 96 -8.54 -9.17 -2.56
N ASP A 97 -9.43 -9.31 -3.55
CA ASP A 97 -10.47 -8.30 -3.80
C ASP A 97 -11.44 -8.20 -2.59
N SER A 98 -11.71 -9.31 -1.91
CA SER A 98 -12.45 -9.33 -0.65
C SER A 98 -11.58 -8.87 0.52
N ASP A 99 -10.33 -9.36 0.61
CA ASP A 99 -9.39 -8.99 1.68
C ASP A 99 -9.14 -7.46 1.73
N VAL A 100 -9.04 -6.80 0.57
CA VAL A 100 -8.80 -5.35 0.49
C VAL A 100 -10.02 -4.55 0.89
N GLU A 101 -11.21 -5.01 0.53
CA GLU A 101 -12.46 -4.38 0.94
C GLU A 101 -12.66 -4.51 2.46
N GLU A 102 -12.44 -5.70 3.01
CA GLU A 102 -12.46 -5.92 4.46
C GLU A 102 -11.45 -5.05 5.20
N PHE A 103 -10.22 -4.96 4.68
CA PHE A 103 -9.19 -4.11 5.26
C PHE A 103 -9.59 -2.62 5.26
N ILE A 104 -10.05 -2.10 4.12
CA ILE A 104 -10.51 -0.70 4.02
C ILE A 104 -11.70 -0.47 4.97
N ASN A 105 -12.63 -1.41 5.05
CA ASN A 105 -13.78 -1.34 5.95
C ASN A 105 -13.34 -1.34 7.43
N SER A 106 -12.30 -2.09 7.81
CA SER A 106 -11.75 -2.08 9.18
C SER A 106 -11.15 -0.72 9.56
N ILE A 107 -10.66 0.05 8.56
CA ILE A 107 -10.14 1.40 8.77
C ILE A 107 -11.28 2.43 8.76
N ARG A 108 -12.31 2.24 7.92
CA ARG A 108 -13.46 3.16 7.79
C ARG A 108 -14.48 3.05 8.92
N ASN A 109 -14.86 1.83 9.34
CA ASN A 109 -15.90 1.55 10.37
C ASN A 109 -15.31 1.45 11.77
#